data_AF-A0A2E2QC31-F1
#
_entry.id   AF-A0A2E2QC31-F1
#
_cell.length_a   1.000
_cell.length_b   1.000
_cell.length_c   1.000
_cell.angle_alpha   90.00
_cell.angle_beta   90.00
_cell.angle_gamma   90.00
#
_symmetry.space_group_name_H-M   'P 1'
#
loop_
_entity.id
_entity.type
_entity.pdbx_description
1 polymer ?
#
loop_
_entity_poly.entity_id
_entity_poly.type
_entity_poly.pdbx_seq_one_letter_code
_entity_poly.pdbx_strand_id
1 'polypeptide(L)' 'MSHSDLNPIIGVIMGSQSDWDTMEECHKILHELNIAHEVKIVSAHRTPD' A
#
# COMPACT_ATOMS: atom_id res chain seq x y z
N MET A 1 12.60 -0.42 -5.74
CA MET A 1 12.67 -0.13 -4.30
C MET A 1 13.62 1.03 -4.15
N SER A 2 13.08 2.25 -4.14
CA SER A 2 13.90 3.43 -3.89
C SER A 2 14.21 3.45 -2.38
N HIS A 3 15.18 4.25 -1.94
CA HIS A 3 15.53 4.31 -0.52
C HIS A 3 14.37 4.78 0.38
N SER A 4 13.28 5.33 -0.19
CA SER A 4 12.09 5.66 0.58
C SER A 4 11.38 4.43 1.13
N ASP A 5 11.56 3.23 0.58
CA ASP A 5 10.73 2.07 0.97
C ASP A 5 11.25 1.35 2.24
N LEU A 6 12.36 1.82 2.81
CA LEU A 6 12.95 1.28 4.03
C LEU A 6 12.35 2.01 5.25
N ASN A 7 11.57 1.28 6.05
CA ASN A 7 10.78 1.79 7.19
C ASN A 7 9.55 2.62 6.78
N PRO A 8 8.53 1.97 6.19
CA PRO A 8 7.30 2.65 5.80
C PRO A 8 6.59 3.24 7.03
N ILE A 9 6.15 4.50 6.91
CA ILE A 9 5.33 5.17 7.93
C ILE A 9 3.84 5.20 7.55
N ILE A 10 3.53 4.80 6.31
CA ILE A 10 2.17 4.68 5.78
C ILE A 10 1.96 3.26 5.26
N GLY A 11 0.83 2.65 5.62
CA GLY A 11 0.36 1.39 5.05
C GLY A 11 -0.81 1.63 4.10
N VAL A 12 -0.66 1.19 2.85
CA VAL A 12 -1.73 1.13 1.84
C VAL A 12 -2.28 -0.29 1.84
N ILE A 13 -3.38 -0.49 2.56
CA ILE A 13 -4.01 -1.81 2.73
C ILE A 13 -5.24 -1.95 1.85
N MET A 14 -5.45 -3.14 1.28
CA MET A 14 -6.63 -3.45 0.48
C MET A 14 -7.14 -4.86 0.73
N GLY A 15 -8.43 -5.09 0.49
CA GLY A 15 -9.08 -6.36 0.80
C GLY A 15 -8.84 -7.44 -0.24
N SER A 16 -8.48 -7.08 -1.48
CA SER A 16 -8.33 -7.98 -2.62
C SER A 16 -7.43 -7.39 -3.70
N GLN A 17 -6.92 -8.22 -4.61
CA GLN A 17 -6.15 -7.75 -5.76
C GLN A 17 -6.98 -6.86 -6.71
N SER A 18 -8.30 -7.09 -6.80
CA SER A 18 -9.19 -6.27 -7.64
C SER A 18 -9.34 -4.83 -7.13
N ASP A 19 -9.01 -4.56 -5.87
CA ASP A 19 -9.00 -3.20 -5.33
C ASP A 19 -7.82 -2.38 -5.86
N TRP A 20 -6.80 -3.03 -6.43
CA TRP A 20 -5.57 -2.37 -6.90
C TRP A 20 -5.84 -1.28 -7.94
N ASP A 21 -6.79 -1.49 -8.84
CA ASP A 21 -7.15 -0.51 -9.88
C ASP A 21 -7.56 0.85 -9.29
N THR A 22 -8.04 0.87 -8.03
CA THR A 22 -8.31 2.12 -7.29
C THR A 22 -7.14 2.52 -6.41
N MET A 23 -6.52 1.57 -5.72
CA MET A 23 -5.50 1.84 -4.70
C MET A 23 -4.15 2.26 -5.28
N GLU A 24 -3.88 1.95 -6.56
CA GLU A 24 -2.62 2.30 -7.22
C GLU A 24 -2.35 3.80 -7.28
N GLU A 25 -3.39 4.63 -7.32
CA GLU A 25 -3.24 6.09 -7.30
C GLU A 25 -2.63 6.59 -5.98
N CYS A 26 -2.95 5.94 -4.86
CA CYS A 26 -2.34 6.26 -3.57
C CYS A 26 -0.83 5.93 -3.59
N HIS A 27 -0.47 4.76 -4.11
CA HIS A 27 0.92 4.35 -4.28
C HIS A 27 1.70 5.34 -5.16
N LYS A 28 1.14 5.72 -6.33
CA LYS A 28 1.77 6.65 -7.26
C LYS A 28 2.09 7.99 -6.60
N ILE A 29 1.11 8.59 -5.91
CA ILE A 29 1.31 9.89 -5.23
C ILE A 29 2.37 9.78 -4.13
N LEU A 30 2.33 8.74 -3.29
CA LEU A 30 3.32 8.57 -2.23
C LEU A 30 4.73 8.35 -2.80
N HIS A 31 4.84 7.60 -3.90
CA HIS A 31 6.10 7.38 -4.61
C HIS A 31 6.65 8.67 -5.23
N GLU A 32 5.81 9.46 -5.91
CA GLU A 32 6.20 10.75 -6.50
C GLU A 32 6.69 11.76 -5.44
N LEU A 33 6.08 11.74 -4.25
CA LEU A 33 6.48 12.58 -3.13
C LEU A 33 7.69 12.03 -2.34
N ASN A 34 8.26 10.88 -2.74
CA ASN A 34 9.31 10.16 -2.02
C ASN A 34 8.94 9.84 -0.55
N ILE A 35 7.68 9.52 -0.29
CA ILE A 35 7.19 9.14 1.04
C ILE A 35 7.25 7.62 1.20
N ALA A 36 7.89 7.19 2.29
CA ALA A 36 8.02 5.79 2.67
C ALA A 36 6.66 5.13 2.95
N HIS A 37 6.31 4.11 2.16
CA HIS A 37 5.04 3.40 2.32
C HIS A 37 5.13 1.94 1.90
N GLU A 38 4.22 1.11 2.43
CA GLU A 38 4.06 -0.28 2.03
C GLU A 38 2.67 -0.52 1.43
N VAL A 39 2.56 -1.50 0.54
CA VAL A 39 1.31 -1.94 -0.07
C VAL A 39 1.06 -3.40 0.32
N LYS A 40 -0.11 -3.70 0.90
CA LYS A 40 -0.47 -5.06 1.32
C LYS A 40 -1.92 -5.41 1.02
N ILE A 41 -2.16 -6.68 0.70
CA ILE A 41 -3.52 -7.25 0.65
C ILE A 41 -3.81 -7.88 2.01
N VAL A 42 -4.71 -7.27 2.78
CA VAL A 42 -5.15 -7.73 4.10
C VAL A 42 -6.66 -7.65 4.15
N SER A 43 -7.32 -8.79 4.33
CA SER A 43 -8.78 -8.87 4.31
C SER A 43 -9.34 -9.08 5.70
N ALA A 44 -10.03 -8.07 6.24
CA ALA A 44 -10.67 -8.19 7.55
C ALA A 44 -11.64 -9.38 7.65
N HIS A 45 -12.30 -9.77 6.55
CA HIS A 45 -13.26 -10.88 6.54
C HIS A 45 -12.63 -12.26 6.33
N ARG A 46 -11.49 -12.36 5.63
CA ARG A 46 -10.87 -13.66 5.30
C ARG A 46 -9.67 -13.99 6.17
N THR A 47 -9.00 -12.97 6.69
CA THR A 47 -7.82 -13.05 7.57
C THR A 47 -8.03 -12.06 8.72
N PRO A 48 -8.93 -12.36 9.68
CA PRO A 48 -9.24 -11.48 10.80
C PRO A 48 -8.17 -11.47 11.91
N ASP A 49 -7.28 -12.45 11.90
CA ASP A 49 -6.20 -12.63 12.88
C ASP A 49 -5.01 -11.66 12.66
#